data_AF-A0A480AWP7-F1
#
_entry.id   AF-A0A480AWP7-F1
#
_cell.length_a   1.000
_cell.length_b   1.000
_cell.length_c   1.000
_cell.angle_alpha   90.00
_cell.angle_beta   90.00
_cell.angle_gamma   90.00
#
_symmetry.space_group_name_H-M   'P 1'
#
loop_
_entity.id
_entity.type
_entity.pdbx_description
1 polymer ?
#
loop_
_entity_poly.entity_id
_entity_poly.type
_entity_poly.pdbx_seq_one_letter_code
_entity_poly.pdbx_strand_id
1 'polypeptide(L)'
;MTTLARGPQARRIARAAALMLAGLPLWLAAQTVTITQPAGLHGLPPEHLLREALLQAPEAQAASASQRADHAMATQLRLGPNDWVLRAGLAQRSERGGASFSEREIAVERTLRWGSKAAQDDDLATQVHLVASLRLQSAWQDAAAALLSQWFDALRDQQTAWHQQHQVQLATAQVAALQRRVAAGDAAPLLLRQAEGELARTSAAQASAEQRASTSRLALLRRYPQLAAAWPAAGSAPDTAQADVRQPGSADQAKTAEQLLDRHPALGAAQAELVLARLQLRRLEADRQADPTLGLRFAQERGGTERVLGFTVSMPFGGPLRESRVQGGQAALAGAEARLRGLQQQLATDAARLSAAPEQAAAVQQRLQAAARAAALSAQMTQRAQVAGEATLAELLQQQRQAGEAALAGAMADIDLLQAQAGLQLALHRLLPAPVLP
;
A
#
# COMPACT_ATOMS: atom_id res chain seq x y z
N MET A 1 71.25 35.54 -5.50
CA MET A 1 72.62 35.41 -4.97
C MET A 1 72.66 34.08 -4.22
N THR A 2 73.02 33.01 -4.95
CA THR A 2 74.34 32.33 -4.92
C THR A 2 74.41 31.28 -3.81
N THR A 3 74.14 29.99 -4.11
CA THR A 3 75.11 28.92 -4.52
C THR A 3 75.98 28.45 -3.35
N LEU A 4 76.39 27.19 -3.13
CA LEU A 4 76.53 25.89 -3.83
C LEU A 4 76.83 24.88 -2.68
N ALA A 5 76.54 23.58 -2.71
CA ALA A 5 77.27 22.51 -3.40
C ALA A 5 76.57 21.17 -3.04
N ARG A 6 76.20 20.26 -3.97
CA ARG A 6 77.01 19.19 -4.63
C ARG A 6 77.97 18.47 -3.67
N GLY A 7 77.93 17.14 -3.54
CA GLY A 7 77.85 16.20 -4.66
C GLY A 7 77.64 14.70 -4.33
N PRO A 8 77.77 13.84 -5.35
CA PRO A 8 77.15 12.52 -5.45
C PRO A 8 78.16 11.36 -5.55
N GLN A 9 77.79 10.17 -5.08
CA GLN A 9 78.35 8.83 -5.39
C GLN A 9 77.51 7.84 -4.55
N ALA A 10 76.90 6.76 -5.02
CA ALA A 10 77.32 5.84 -6.05
C ALA A 10 76.12 5.28 -6.82
N ARG A 11 76.35 5.11 -8.11
CA ARG A 11 75.49 4.53 -9.12
C ARG A 11 75.75 3.01 -9.17
N ARG A 12 74.68 2.26 -9.48
CA ARG A 12 74.65 0.98 -10.23
C ARG A 12 74.98 -0.30 -9.46
N ILE A 13 73.93 -1.01 -9.06
CA ILE A 13 73.73 -2.45 -9.38
C ILE A 13 72.22 -2.59 -9.71
N ALA A 14 71.89 -2.53 -11.00
CA ALA A 14 71.32 -3.64 -11.80
C ALA A 14 69.79 -3.80 -11.59
N ARG A 15 68.95 -3.25 -12.47
CA ARG A 15 68.47 -3.88 -13.73
C ARG A 15 67.76 -5.24 -13.53
N ALA A 16 66.52 -5.17 -13.05
CA ALA A 16 65.38 -6.08 -13.28
C ALA A 16 64.24 -5.52 -12.41
N ALA A 17 63.02 -5.26 -12.80
CA ALA A 17 62.21 -5.79 -13.88
C ALA A 17 61.21 -4.68 -14.29
N ALA A 18 61.49 -4.01 -15.39
CA ALA A 18 60.48 -3.31 -16.17
C ALA A 18 60.04 -4.29 -17.25
N LEU A 19 59.06 -5.16 -16.93
CA LEU A 19 58.28 -6.01 -17.83
C LEU A 19 57.45 -6.99 -16.96
N MET A 20 56.40 -6.48 -16.32
CA MET A 20 55.25 -7.27 -15.81
C MET A 20 54.02 -6.37 -15.85
N LEU A 21 53.66 -5.95 -17.07
CA LEU A 21 52.49 -5.12 -17.36
C LEU A 21 51.86 -5.60 -18.67
N ALA A 22 51.55 -6.90 -18.73
CA ALA A 22 50.69 -7.50 -19.74
C ALA A 22 50.38 -8.94 -19.30
N GLY A 23 49.11 -9.25 -19.04
CA GLY A 23 48.67 -10.64 -18.86
C GLY A 23 47.84 -10.92 -17.62
N LEU A 24 46.80 -10.12 -17.35
CA LEU A 24 45.66 -10.57 -16.56
C LEU A 24 44.41 -10.42 -17.45
N PRO A 25 43.89 -11.51 -18.05
CA PRO A 25 42.61 -11.43 -18.70
C PRO A 25 41.56 -11.31 -17.59
N LEU A 26 41.04 -10.10 -17.41
CA LEU A 26 39.90 -9.80 -16.57
C LEU A 26 38.66 -10.44 -17.21
N TRP A 27 38.48 -11.74 -17.02
CA TRP A 27 37.20 -12.41 -17.25
C TRP A 27 36.26 -12.01 -16.11
N LEU A 28 35.74 -10.78 -16.18
CA LEU A 28 34.50 -10.45 -15.49
C LEU A 28 33.38 -10.93 -16.41
N ALA A 29 33.00 -12.19 -16.22
CA ALA A 29 31.73 -12.70 -16.70
C ALA A 29 30.65 -11.75 -16.19
N ALA A 30 30.03 -11.02 -17.11
CA ALA A 30 28.74 -10.40 -16.87
C ALA A 30 27.81 -11.55 -16.50
N GLN A 31 27.63 -11.79 -15.20
CA GLN A 31 26.47 -12.51 -14.72
C GLN A 31 25.30 -11.61 -15.07
N THR A 32 24.75 -11.80 -16.27
CA THR A 32 23.34 -11.52 -16.51
C THR A 32 22.63 -12.37 -15.48
N VAL A 33 22.31 -11.75 -14.34
CA VAL A 33 21.27 -12.25 -13.47
C VAL A 33 20.03 -12.21 -14.35
N THR A 34 19.75 -13.33 -14.99
CA THR A 34 18.44 -13.58 -15.53
C THR A 34 17.56 -13.58 -14.30
N ILE A 35 16.94 -12.43 -14.02
CA ILE A 35 15.81 -12.38 -13.11
C ILE A 35 14.79 -13.27 -13.79
N THR A 36 14.74 -14.53 -13.39
CA THR A 36 13.62 -15.43 -13.68
C THR A 36 12.44 -14.74 -13.03
N GLN A 37 11.73 -13.94 -13.82
CA GLN A 37 10.48 -13.33 -13.44
C GLN A 37 9.59 -14.49 -12.98
N PRO A 38 9.07 -14.47 -11.74
CA PRO A 38 8.11 -15.49 -11.35
C PRO A 38 7.02 -15.51 -12.42
N ALA A 39 6.62 -16.70 -12.87
CA ALA A 39 5.55 -16.84 -13.85
C ALA A 39 4.39 -15.95 -13.40
N GLY A 40 4.16 -14.86 -14.14
CA GLY A 40 3.19 -13.85 -13.76
C GLY A 40 1.83 -14.51 -13.61
N LEU A 41 1.08 -14.12 -12.58
CA LEU A 41 -0.32 -14.49 -12.50
C LEU A 41 -1.02 -13.97 -13.76
N HIS A 42 -1.60 -14.88 -14.53
CA HIS A 42 -2.39 -14.55 -15.72
C HIS A 42 -3.50 -13.54 -15.36
N GLY A 43 -3.81 -12.64 -16.29
CA GLY A 43 -4.81 -11.59 -16.07
C GLY A 43 -4.35 -10.38 -15.24
N LEU A 44 -3.10 -10.36 -14.74
CA LEU A 44 -2.50 -9.17 -14.13
C LEU A 44 -1.50 -8.47 -15.07
N PRO A 45 -1.35 -7.14 -14.95
CA PRO A 45 -0.23 -6.43 -15.55
C PRO A 45 1.11 -6.97 -15.03
N PRO A 46 2.20 -6.79 -15.78
CA PRO A 46 3.54 -7.03 -15.27
C PRO A 46 3.78 -6.34 -13.93
N GLU A 47 4.39 -7.04 -12.98
CA GLU A 47 4.56 -6.55 -11.60
C GLU A 47 5.26 -5.18 -11.53
N HIS A 48 6.21 -4.91 -12.44
CA HIS A 48 6.90 -3.62 -12.48
C HIS A 48 5.94 -2.45 -12.74
N LEU A 49 4.95 -2.59 -13.64
CA LEU A 49 3.96 -1.55 -13.90
C LEU A 49 3.02 -1.36 -12.70
N LEU A 50 2.62 -2.45 -12.05
CA LEU A 50 1.83 -2.39 -10.81
C LEU A 50 2.59 -1.65 -9.70
N ARG A 51 3.88 -1.93 -9.54
CA ARG A 51 4.74 -1.28 -8.56
C ARG A 51 4.94 0.20 -8.88
N GLU A 52 5.19 0.56 -10.12
CA GLU A 52 5.30 1.96 -10.56
C GLU A 52 3.99 2.73 -10.33
N ALA A 53 2.85 2.12 -10.63
CA ALA A 53 1.54 2.68 -10.36
C ALA A 53 1.31 2.95 -8.87
N LEU A 54 1.68 2.02 -8.00
CA LEU A 54 1.58 2.20 -6.55
C LEU A 54 2.51 3.30 -6.03
N LEU A 55 3.76 3.35 -6.51
CA LEU A 55 4.73 4.36 -6.08
C LEU A 55 4.30 5.78 -6.48
N GLN A 56 3.58 5.94 -7.60
CA GLN A 56 3.06 7.23 -8.04
C GLN A 56 1.68 7.56 -7.47
N ALA A 57 1.04 6.64 -6.74
CA ALA A 57 -0.27 6.87 -6.15
C ALA A 57 -0.21 7.88 -4.99
N PRO A 58 -1.20 8.79 -4.88
CA PRO A 58 -1.29 9.73 -3.76
C PRO A 58 -1.26 9.09 -2.36
N GLU A 59 -1.81 7.89 -2.16
CA GLU A 59 -1.74 7.19 -0.87
C GLU A 59 -0.30 6.84 -0.48
N ALA A 60 0.52 6.37 -1.43
CA ALA A 60 1.91 6.04 -1.17
C ALA A 60 2.73 7.30 -0.83
N GLN A 61 2.45 8.41 -1.53
CA GLN A 61 3.07 9.70 -1.23
C GLN A 61 2.68 10.21 0.16
N ALA A 62 1.41 10.10 0.53
CA ALA A 62 0.92 10.45 1.86
C ALA A 62 1.55 9.58 2.95
N ALA A 63 1.63 8.26 2.74
CA ALA A 63 2.27 7.34 3.67
C ALA A 63 3.76 7.66 3.86
N SER A 64 4.49 7.95 2.78
CA SER A 64 5.89 8.38 2.84
C SER A 64 6.06 9.72 3.55
N ALA A 65 5.16 10.69 3.33
CA ALA A 65 5.18 11.96 4.04
C ALA A 65 4.92 11.80 5.54
N SER A 66 3.95 10.97 5.92
CA SER A 66 3.68 10.62 7.33
C SER A 66 4.88 9.96 7.99
N GLN A 67 5.55 9.03 7.29
CA GLN A 67 6.77 8.41 7.80
C GLN A 67 7.85 9.47 8.07
N ARG A 68 8.09 10.40 7.14
CA ARG A 68 9.05 11.50 7.34
C ARG A 68 8.68 12.39 8.53
N ALA A 69 7.39 12.65 8.75
CA ALA A 69 6.91 13.39 9.91
C ALA A 69 7.21 12.63 11.23
N ASP A 70 6.98 11.32 11.25
CA ASP A 70 7.31 10.47 12.41
C ASP A 70 8.83 10.43 12.65
N HIS A 71 9.67 10.38 11.60
CA HIS A 71 11.13 10.48 11.74
C HIS A 71 11.56 11.83 12.32
N ALA A 72 10.91 12.93 11.91
CA ALA A 72 11.17 14.25 12.49
C ALA A 72 10.75 14.30 13.97
N MET A 73 9.61 13.72 14.33
CA MET A 73 9.16 13.60 15.72
C MET A 73 10.14 12.79 16.57
N ALA A 74 10.65 11.67 16.06
CA ALA A 74 11.68 10.87 16.73
C ALA A 74 12.98 11.68 16.93
N THR A 75 13.37 12.50 15.95
CA THR A 75 14.53 13.40 16.07
C THR A 75 14.29 14.46 17.16
N GLN A 76 13.09 15.03 17.23
CA GLN A 76 12.72 15.99 18.27
C GLN A 76 12.79 15.39 19.67
N LEU A 77 12.35 14.14 19.85
CA LEU A 77 12.48 13.42 21.12
C LEU A 77 13.95 13.30 21.56
N ARG A 78 14.84 12.93 20.63
CA ARG A 78 16.29 12.82 20.92
C ARG A 78 16.91 14.16 21.30
N LEU A 79 16.60 15.23 20.56
CA LEU A 79 17.09 16.58 20.85
C LEU A 79 16.55 17.11 22.19
N GLY A 80 15.31 16.75 22.51
CA GLY A 80 14.58 17.21 23.69
C GLY A 80 14.01 18.63 23.50
N PRO A 81 13.07 19.04 24.36
CA PRO A 81 12.32 20.30 24.20
C PRO A 81 13.06 21.55 24.73
N ASN A 82 14.24 21.38 25.31
CA ASN A 82 14.89 22.43 26.10
C ASN A 82 15.97 23.16 25.29
N ASP A 83 15.61 24.35 24.81
CA ASP A 83 16.53 25.30 24.16
C ASP A 83 17.24 26.21 25.16
N TRP A 84 18.29 26.87 24.68
CA TRP A 84 18.97 27.93 25.42
C TRP A 84 18.12 29.19 25.44
N VAL A 85 17.99 29.81 26.62
CA VAL A 85 17.27 31.07 26.81
C VAL A 85 18.28 32.15 27.17
N LEU A 86 18.30 33.23 26.40
CA LEU A 86 19.02 34.46 26.71
C LEU A 86 18.04 35.46 27.35
N ARG A 87 18.36 35.92 28.55
CA ARG A 87 17.68 37.05 29.21
C ARG A 87 18.62 38.24 29.24
N ALA A 88 18.09 39.42 28.93
CA ALA A 88 18.81 40.67 29.07
C ALA A 88 17.88 41.71 29.68
N GLY A 89 18.37 42.48 30.64
CA GLY A 89 17.60 43.48 31.37
C GLY A 89 18.37 44.78 31.51
N LEU A 90 17.65 45.89 31.40
CA LEU A 90 18.14 47.23 31.69
C LEU A 90 17.17 47.84 32.70
N ALA A 91 17.68 48.34 33.82
CA ALA A 91 16.89 48.99 34.84
C ALA A 91 17.54 50.31 35.26
N GLN A 92 16.71 51.23 35.74
CA GLN A 92 17.17 52.48 36.35
C GLN A 92 16.65 52.54 37.78
N ARG A 93 17.56 52.54 38.75
CA ARG A 93 17.24 52.59 40.17
C ARG A 93 17.50 53.97 40.70
N SER A 94 16.47 54.67 41.19
CA SER A 94 16.61 55.96 41.87
C SER A 94 16.30 55.80 43.36
N GLU A 95 17.18 56.32 44.22
CA GLU A 95 16.95 56.34 45.66
C GLU A 95 16.20 57.63 46.06
N ARG A 96 15.25 57.57 47.01
CA ARG A 96 14.50 58.77 47.44
C ARG A 96 15.47 59.77 48.06
N GLY A 97 15.60 60.95 47.43
CA GLY A 97 16.55 61.99 47.83
C GLY A 97 18.02 61.65 47.53
N GLY A 98 18.29 60.66 46.68
CA GLY A 98 19.64 60.14 46.39
C GLY A 98 19.96 60.00 44.90
N ALA A 99 21.01 59.24 44.61
CA ALA A 99 21.53 59.04 43.25
C ALA A 99 20.62 58.13 42.40
N SER A 100 20.75 58.27 41.08
CA SER A 100 20.16 57.35 40.10
C SER A 100 21.25 56.49 39.47
N PHE A 101 21.02 55.19 39.43
CA PHE A 101 21.95 54.21 38.90
C PHE A 101 21.33 53.50 37.71
N SER A 102 22.14 53.26 36.68
CA SER A 102 21.79 52.30 35.64
C SER A 102 22.27 50.91 36.05
N GLU A 103 21.40 49.92 35.88
CA GLU A 103 21.66 48.52 36.15
C GLU A 103 21.45 47.73 34.85
N ARG A 104 22.34 46.77 34.60
CA ARG A 104 22.31 45.95 33.39
C ARG A 104 22.48 44.50 33.79
N GLU A 105 21.68 43.60 33.24
CA GLU A 105 21.83 42.17 33.46
C GLU A 105 21.77 41.39 32.15
N ILE A 106 22.55 40.31 32.08
CA ILE A 106 22.51 39.32 31.02
C ILE A 106 22.57 37.95 31.69
N ALA A 107 21.66 37.04 31.33
CA ALA A 107 21.68 35.67 31.80
C ALA A 107 21.45 34.68 30.65
N VAL A 108 22.13 33.55 30.71
CA VAL A 108 21.92 32.43 29.79
C VAL A 108 21.54 31.22 30.62
N GLU A 109 20.40 30.62 30.32
CA GLU A 109 19.88 29.47 31.05
C GLU A 109 19.41 28.34 30.12
N ARG A 110 19.41 27.12 30.63
CA ARG A 110 18.87 25.95 29.94
C ARG A 110 18.33 24.93 30.93
N THR A 111 17.18 24.36 30.59
CA THR A 111 16.59 23.25 31.34
C THR A 111 17.29 21.94 30.97
N LEU A 112 17.80 21.23 31.99
CA LEU A 112 18.50 19.96 31.78
C LEU A 112 17.56 18.79 32.03
N ARG A 113 17.51 17.84 31.08
CA ARG A 113 16.76 16.59 31.25
C ARG A 113 17.39 15.79 32.38
N TRP A 114 16.68 15.66 33.49
CA TRP A 114 17.22 15.02 34.70
C TRP A 114 16.98 13.51 34.72
N GLY A 115 17.88 12.77 35.36
CA GLY A 115 17.75 11.32 35.57
C GLY A 115 17.77 10.52 34.27
N SER A 116 16.79 9.63 34.09
CA SER A 116 16.70 8.70 32.95
C SER A 116 15.86 9.21 31.77
N LYS A 117 15.37 10.45 31.84
CA LYS A 117 14.45 11.01 30.83
C LYS A 117 15.02 11.04 29.41
N ALA A 118 16.30 11.37 29.27
CA ALA A 118 16.96 11.37 27.96
C ALA A 118 17.04 9.97 27.33
N ALA A 119 17.28 8.93 28.13
CA ALA A 119 17.26 7.54 27.67
C ALA A 119 15.84 7.10 27.31
N GLN A 120 14.84 7.47 28.10
CA GLN A 120 13.43 7.19 27.78
C GLN A 120 12.95 7.88 26.50
N ASP A 121 13.41 9.12 26.25
CA ASP A 121 13.14 9.83 24.99
C ASP A 121 13.78 9.11 23.78
N ASP A 122 14.96 8.52 23.96
CA ASP A 122 15.62 7.73 22.91
C ASP A 122 14.92 6.40 22.63
N ASP A 123 14.47 5.70 23.69
CA ASP A 123 13.61 4.51 23.56
C ASP A 123 12.30 4.85 22.82
N LEU A 124 11.66 5.98 23.18
CA LEU A 124 10.48 6.49 22.50
C LEU A 124 10.76 6.79 21.02
N ALA A 125 11.85 7.49 20.72
CA ALA A 125 12.24 7.83 19.35
C ALA A 125 12.45 6.56 18.50
N THR A 126 13.14 5.57 19.05
CA THR A 126 13.38 4.27 18.41
C THR A 126 12.06 3.55 18.14
N GLN A 127 11.14 3.56 19.09
CA GLN A 127 9.82 2.94 18.91
C GLN A 127 8.95 3.68 17.88
N VAL A 128 9.01 5.01 17.83
CA VAL A 128 8.33 5.82 16.81
C VAL A 128 8.82 5.44 15.40
N HIS A 129 10.12 5.24 15.21
CA HIS A 129 10.67 4.78 13.94
C HIS A 129 10.13 3.41 13.52
N LEU A 130 10.03 2.47 14.47
CA LEU A 130 9.48 1.15 14.20
C LEU A 130 7.99 1.22 13.80
N VAL A 131 7.19 1.98 14.54
CA VAL A 131 5.76 2.21 14.23
C VAL A 131 5.60 2.83 12.85
N ALA A 132 6.39 3.86 12.52
CA ALA A 132 6.35 4.53 11.22
C ALA A 132 6.64 3.56 10.06
N SER A 133 7.64 2.70 10.23
CA SER A 133 8.04 1.70 9.23
C SER A 133 6.93 0.65 9.00
N LEU A 134 6.32 0.15 10.07
CA LEU A 134 5.23 -0.83 9.99
C LEU A 134 3.93 -0.22 9.42
N ARG A 135 3.62 1.03 9.76
CA ARG A 135 2.49 1.77 9.17
C ARG A 135 2.67 1.98 7.68
N LEU A 136 3.89 2.28 7.23
CA LEU A 136 4.18 2.38 5.79
C LEU A 136 3.97 1.04 5.08
N GLN A 137 4.44 -0.07 5.66
CA GLN A 137 4.22 -1.40 5.10
C GLN A 137 2.72 -1.76 5.03
N SER A 138 1.94 -1.40 6.06
CA SER A 138 0.48 -1.57 6.05
C SER A 138 -0.16 -0.74 4.94
N ALA A 139 0.18 0.54 4.84
CA ALA A 139 -0.36 1.43 3.81
C ALA A 139 -0.02 0.94 2.39
N TRP A 140 1.18 0.37 2.20
CA TRP A 140 1.56 -0.26 0.94
C TRP A 140 0.67 -1.47 0.60
N GLN A 141 0.45 -2.36 1.57
CA GLN A 141 -0.40 -3.53 1.40
C GLN A 141 -1.85 -3.14 1.08
N ASP A 142 -2.39 -2.16 1.81
CA ASP A 142 -3.75 -1.64 1.60
C ASP A 142 -3.90 -1.01 0.20
N ALA A 143 -2.91 -0.21 -0.22
CA ALA A 143 -2.89 0.40 -1.55
C ALA A 143 -2.79 -0.67 -2.66
N ALA A 144 -1.94 -1.69 -2.47
CA ALA A 144 -1.81 -2.80 -3.39
C ALA A 144 -3.10 -3.60 -3.52
N ALA A 145 -3.77 -3.91 -2.40
CA ALA A 145 -5.06 -4.60 -2.39
C ALA A 145 -6.15 -3.79 -3.09
N ALA A 146 -6.19 -2.47 -2.85
CA ALA A 146 -7.13 -1.56 -3.51
C ALA A 146 -6.90 -1.48 -5.03
N LEU A 147 -5.64 -1.42 -5.47
CA LEU A 147 -5.29 -1.44 -6.89
C LEU A 147 -5.75 -2.75 -7.54
N LEU A 148 -5.42 -3.91 -6.94
CA LEU A 148 -5.82 -5.21 -7.48
C LEU A 148 -7.35 -5.32 -7.58
N SER A 149 -8.09 -4.88 -6.55
CA SER A 149 -9.56 -4.86 -6.61
C SER A 149 -10.05 -4.04 -7.80
N GLN A 150 -9.59 -2.79 -7.95
CA GLN A 150 -10.01 -1.90 -9.04
C GLN A 150 -9.64 -2.44 -10.41
N TRP A 151 -8.48 -3.10 -10.53
CA TRP A 151 -8.06 -3.77 -11.76
C TRP A 151 -9.03 -4.88 -12.16
N PHE A 152 -9.33 -5.80 -11.24
CA PHE A 152 -10.25 -6.92 -11.51
C PHE A 152 -11.69 -6.46 -11.69
N ASP A 153 -12.14 -5.41 -10.99
CA ASP A 153 -13.45 -4.80 -11.20
C ASP A 153 -13.60 -4.28 -12.64
N ALA A 154 -12.61 -3.52 -13.12
CA ALA A 154 -12.59 -3.04 -14.49
C ALA A 154 -12.46 -4.20 -15.52
N LEU A 155 -11.73 -5.27 -15.16
CA LEU A 155 -11.62 -6.47 -15.99
C LEU A 155 -12.96 -7.20 -16.14
N ARG A 156 -13.75 -7.32 -15.06
CA ARG A 156 -15.11 -7.90 -15.10
C ARG A 156 -16.06 -7.09 -15.97
N ASP A 157 -16.00 -5.75 -15.89
CA ASP A 157 -16.80 -4.89 -16.77
C ASP A 157 -16.41 -5.05 -18.25
N GLN A 158 -15.11 -5.11 -18.53
CA GLN A 158 -14.59 -5.36 -19.88
C GLN A 158 -15.01 -6.74 -20.41
N GLN A 159 -14.94 -7.78 -19.57
CA GLN A 159 -15.41 -9.14 -19.91
C GLN A 159 -16.90 -9.14 -20.25
N THR A 160 -17.70 -8.40 -19.47
CA THR A 160 -19.14 -8.28 -19.70
C THR A 160 -19.43 -7.58 -21.02
N ALA A 161 -18.75 -6.46 -21.32
CA ALA A 161 -18.90 -5.75 -22.58
C ALA A 161 -18.54 -6.63 -23.79
N TRP A 162 -17.41 -7.34 -23.72
CA TRP A 162 -16.99 -8.29 -24.75
C TRP A 162 -18.05 -9.37 -24.97
N HIS A 163 -18.55 -9.99 -23.90
CA HIS A 163 -19.55 -11.04 -24.02
C HIS A 163 -20.88 -10.53 -24.62
N GLN A 164 -21.35 -9.34 -24.23
CA GLN A 164 -22.57 -8.76 -24.80
C GLN A 164 -22.42 -8.41 -26.28
N GLN A 165 -21.23 -7.99 -26.72
CA GLN A 165 -20.94 -7.77 -28.14
C GLN A 165 -21.13 -9.07 -28.95
N HIS A 166 -20.67 -10.21 -28.45
CA HIS A 166 -20.89 -11.52 -29.09
C HIS A 166 -22.37 -11.92 -29.13
N GLN A 167 -23.13 -11.63 -28.07
CA GLN A 167 -24.58 -11.90 -28.04
C GLN A 167 -25.33 -11.09 -29.11
N VAL A 168 -24.94 -9.84 -29.33
CA VAL A 168 -25.52 -9.00 -30.39
C VAL A 168 -25.18 -9.54 -31.77
N GLN A 169 -23.97 -10.06 -32.00
CA GLN A 169 -23.60 -10.70 -33.26
C GLN A 169 -24.47 -11.94 -33.54
N LEU A 170 -24.70 -12.77 -32.52
CA LEU A 170 -25.58 -13.95 -32.63
C LEU A 170 -27.03 -13.54 -32.93
N ALA A 171 -27.58 -12.57 -32.20
CA ALA A 171 -28.94 -12.07 -32.43
C ALA A 171 -29.09 -11.45 -33.83
N THR A 172 -28.08 -10.72 -34.31
CA THR A 172 -28.07 -10.13 -35.66
C THR A 172 -28.09 -11.20 -36.74
N ALA A 173 -27.28 -12.25 -36.61
CA ALA A 173 -27.28 -13.38 -37.54
C ALA A 173 -28.65 -14.10 -37.55
N GLN A 174 -29.32 -14.18 -36.40
CA GLN A 174 -30.63 -14.80 -36.26
C GLN A 174 -31.73 -14.01 -36.96
N VAL A 175 -31.74 -12.68 -36.79
CA VAL A 175 -32.65 -11.77 -37.51
C VAL A 175 -32.44 -11.91 -39.02
N ALA A 176 -31.19 -11.89 -39.50
CA ALA A 176 -30.88 -12.02 -40.93
C ALA A 176 -31.33 -13.38 -41.50
N ALA A 177 -31.20 -14.47 -40.73
CA ALA A 177 -31.70 -15.78 -41.14
C ALA A 177 -33.22 -15.82 -41.24
N LEU A 178 -33.94 -15.23 -40.28
CA LEU A 178 -35.41 -15.15 -40.29
C LEU A 178 -35.94 -14.24 -41.40
N GLN A 179 -35.27 -13.12 -41.69
CA GLN A 179 -35.63 -12.24 -42.80
C GLN A 179 -35.64 -13.00 -44.14
N ARG A 180 -34.62 -13.81 -44.41
CA ARG A 180 -34.58 -14.65 -45.62
C ARG A 180 -35.72 -15.67 -45.66
N ARG A 181 -36.05 -16.30 -44.53
CA ARG A 181 -37.17 -17.27 -44.45
C ARG A 181 -38.53 -16.62 -44.64
N VAL A 182 -38.75 -15.44 -44.07
CA VAL A 182 -40.00 -14.67 -44.29
C VAL A 182 -40.12 -14.25 -45.75
N ALA A 183 -39.03 -13.80 -46.38
CA ALA A 183 -39.02 -13.43 -47.80
C ALA A 183 -39.31 -14.63 -48.73
N ALA A 184 -38.90 -15.84 -48.35
CA ALA A 184 -39.23 -17.07 -49.05
C ALA A 184 -40.66 -17.58 -48.79
N GLY A 185 -41.38 -17.01 -47.83
CA GLY A 185 -42.71 -17.47 -47.40
C GLY A 185 -42.69 -18.63 -46.39
N ASP A 186 -41.51 -19.08 -45.95
CA ASP A 186 -41.27 -20.25 -45.11
C ASP A 186 -41.34 -19.97 -43.60
N ALA A 187 -41.63 -18.72 -43.21
CA ALA A 187 -41.75 -18.30 -41.81
C ALA A 187 -42.77 -17.16 -41.65
N ALA A 188 -43.47 -17.15 -40.50
CA ALA A 188 -44.42 -16.09 -40.17
C ALA A 188 -43.71 -14.76 -39.85
N PRO A 189 -44.22 -13.60 -40.31
CA PRO A 189 -43.67 -12.28 -39.98
C PRO A 189 -43.58 -11.98 -38.47
N LEU A 190 -44.44 -12.61 -37.65
CA LEU A 190 -44.40 -12.51 -36.19
C LEU A 190 -43.06 -12.98 -35.60
N LEU A 191 -42.48 -14.04 -36.18
CA LEU A 191 -41.21 -14.60 -35.70
C LEU A 191 -40.05 -13.63 -35.95
N LEU A 192 -40.07 -12.93 -37.09
CA LEU A 192 -39.12 -11.87 -37.37
C LEU A 192 -39.26 -10.72 -36.36
N ARG A 193 -40.49 -10.29 -36.05
CA ARG A 193 -40.73 -9.26 -35.01
C ARG A 193 -40.23 -9.67 -33.63
N GLN A 194 -40.37 -10.93 -33.24
CA GLN A 194 -39.83 -11.45 -31.98
C GLN A 194 -38.29 -11.41 -31.95
N ALA A 195 -37.64 -11.80 -33.04
CA ALA A 195 -36.18 -11.75 -33.14
C ALA A 195 -35.63 -10.31 -33.18
N GLU A 196 -36.32 -9.38 -33.87
CA GLU A 196 -36.01 -7.94 -33.84
C GLU A 196 -36.09 -7.38 -32.40
N GLY A 197 -37.09 -7.81 -31.62
CA GLY A 197 -37.21 -7.45 -30.21
C GLY A 197 -36.06 -7.96 -29.34
N GLU A 198 -35.58 -9.18 -29.58
CA GLU A 198 -34.41 -9.73 -28.87
C GLU A 198 -33.12 -9.01 -29.26
N LEU A 199 -32.95 -8.66 -30.54
CA LEU A 199 -31.82 -7.84 -31.00
C LEU A 199 -31.82 -6.45 -30.36
N ALA A 200 -32.99 -5.80 -30.26
CA ALA A 200 -33.13 -4.50 -29.58
C ALA A 200 -32.77 -4.61 -28.08
N ARG A 201 -33.16 -5.69 -27.41
CA ARG A 201 -32.79 -5.93 -26.00
C ARG A 201 -31.30 -6.19 -25.80
N THR A 202 -30.71 -7.07 -26.61
CA THR A 202 -29.29 -7.42 -26.52
C THR A 202 -28.39 -6.22 -26.87
N SER A 203 -28.77 -5.41 -27.86
CA SER A 203 -28.05 -4.16 -28.19
C SER A 203 -28.11 -3.13 -27.06
N ALA A 204 -29.26 -2.98 -26.38
CA ALA A 204 -29.35 -2.12 -25.20
C ALA A 204 -28.47 -2.61 -24.03
N ALA A 205 -28.40 -3.94 -23.82
CA ALA A 205 -27.51 -4.54 -22.83
C ALA A 205 -26.03 -4.35 -23.18
N GLN A 206 -25.65 -4.47 -24.46
CA GLN A 206 -24.30 -4.17 -24.95
C GLN A 206 -23.93 -2.72 -24.69
N ALA A 207 -24.76 -1.75 -25.10
CA ALA A 207 -24.48 -0.33 -24.89
C ALA A 207 -24.28 0.00 -23.40
N SER A 208 -25.09 -0.59 -22.52
CA SER A 208 -24.96 -0.42 -21.07
C SER A 208 -23.69 -1.05 -20.51
N ALA A 209 -23.27 -2.21 -21.04
CA ALA A 209 -22.03 -2.88 -20.64
C ALA A 209 -20.79 -2.11 -21.13
N GLU A 210 -20.80 -1.59 -22.36
CA GLU A 210 -19.74 -0.75 -22.92
C GLU A 210 -19.58 0.55 -22.12
N GLN A 211 -20.69 1.20 -21.74
CA GLN A 211 -20.64 2.39 -20.90
C GLN A 211 -19.98 2.08 -19.55
N ARG A 212 -20.35 0.96 -18.89
CA ARG A 212 -19.74 0.55 -17.62
C ARG A 212 -18.25 0.28 -17.77
N ALA A 213 -17.85 -0.52 -18.77
CA ALA A 213 -16.44 -0.81 -19.06
C ALA A 213 -15.63 0.45 -19.36
N SER A 214 -16.18 1.41 -20.11
CA SER A 214 -15.51 2.68 -20.38
C SER A 214 -15.32 3.51 -19.11
N THR A 215 -16.32 3.50 -18.21
CA THR A 215 -16.31 4.26 -16.95
C THR A 215 -15.31 3.68 -15.95
N SER A 216 -15.32 2.36 -15.74
CA SER A 216 -14.37 1.70 -14.83
C SER A 216 -12.94 1.76 -15.35
N ARG A 217 -12.74 1.58 -16.68
CA ARG A 217 -11.44 1.82 -17.32
C ARG A 217 -10.95 3.25 -17.11
N LEU A 218 -11.82 4.25 -17.33
CA LEU A 218 -11.44 5.65 -17.14
C LEU A 218 -11.07 5.93 -15.68
N ALA A 219 -11.86 5.44 -14.72
CA ALA A 219 -11.57 5.60 -13.30
C ALA A 219 -10.21 4.97 -12.93
N LEU A 220 -9.96 3.74 -13.39
CA LEU A 220 -8.70 3.03 -13.18
C LEU A 220 -7.51 3.79 -13.77
N LEU A 221 -7.58 4.17 -15.05
CA LEU A 221 -6.45 4.82 -15.74
C LEU A 221 -6.23 6.28 -15.32
N ARG A 222 -7.27 6.95 -14.80
CA ARG A 222 -7.11 8.25 -14.13
C ARG A 222 -6.34 8.12 -12.82
N ARG A 223 -6.53 7.00 -12.11
CA ARG A 223 -5.81 6.72 -10.86
C ARG A 223 -4.40 6.18 -11.09
N TYR A 224 -4.26 5.28 -12.06
CA TYR A 224 -3.02 4.56 -12.36
C TYR A 224 -2.69 4.64 -13.87
N PRO A 225 -2.21 5.79 -14.36
CA PRO A 225 -1.93 6.00 -15.79
C PRO A 225 -0.93 4.99 -16.39
N GLN A 226 -0.01 4.46 -15.57
CA GLN A 226 1.04 3.51 -15.96
C GLN A 226 0.45 2.19 -16.46
N LEU A 227 -0.76 1.83 -16.00
CA LEU A 227 -1.44 0.61 -16.39
C LEU A 227 -2.03 0.67 -17.81
N ALA A 228 -2.05 1.85 -18.45
CA ALA A 228 -2.57 2.00 -19.81
C ALA A 228 -1.85 1.11 -20.84
N ALA A 229 -0.54 0.86 -20.65
CA ALA A 229 0.26 0.01 -21.52
C ALA A 229 -0.07 -1.48 -21.41
N ALA A 230 -0.62 -1.91 -20.26
CA ALA A 230 -1.01 -3.30 -20.01
C ALA A 230 -2.53 -3.53 -20.19
N TRP A 231 -3.30 -2.48 -20.46
CA TRP A 231 -4.74 -2.62 -20.63
C TRP A 231 -5.07 -3.35 -21.94
N PRO A 232 -5.99 -4.35 -21.93
CA PRO A 232 -6.39 -5.07 -23.14
C PRO A 232 -6.87 -4.13 -24.26
N ALA A 233 -6.63 -4.53 -25.51
CA ALA A 233 -7.12 -3.78 -26.66
C ALA A 233 -8.65 -3.70 -26.64
N ALA A 234 -9.21 -2.62 -27.21
CA ALA A 234 -10.66 -2.51 -27.32
C ALA A 234 -11.23 -3.70 -28.11
N GLY A 235 -12.22 -4.39 -27.55
CA GLY A 235 -12.86 -5.55 -28.19
C GLY A 235 -12.09 -6.88 -28.07
N SER A 236 -10.92 -6.92 -27.42
CA SER A 236 -10.27 -8.20 -27.09
C SER A 236 -10.88 -8.81 -25.82
N ALA A 237 -10.96 -10.15 -25.78
CA ALA A 237 -11.26 -10.85 -24.54
C ALA A 237 -10.13 -10.61 -23.53
N PRO A 238 -10.46 -10.35 -22.26
CA PRO A 238 -9.52 -10.49 -21.15
C PRO A 238 -8.75 -11.82 -21.21
N ASP A 239 -7.45 -11.77 -20.93
CA ASP A 239 -6.65 -12.98 -20.75
C ASP A 239 -6.98 -13.60 -19.38
N THR A 240 -7.84 -14.62 -19.40
CA THR A 240 -8.23 -15.39 -18.21
C THR A 240 -7.67 -16.82 -18.24
N ALA A 241 -6.74 -17.13 -19.14
CA ALA A 241 -6.18 -18.48 -19.27
C ALA A 241 -5.46 -18.87 -17.97
N GLN A 242 -5.90 -19.96 -17.33
CA GLN A 242 -5.35 -20.42 -16.06
C GLN A 242 -4.26 -21.48 -16.28
N ALA A 243 -3.21 -21.42 -15.46
CA ALA A 243 -2.36 -22.57 -15.21
C ALA A 243 -3.06 -23.51 -14.20
N ASP A 244 -2.87 -24.83 -14.33
CA ASP A 244 -3.38 -25.83 -13.38
C ASP A 244 -2.80 -25.55 -11.98
N VAL A 245 -3.59 -24.93 -11.10
CA VAL A 245 -3.21 -24.71 -9.70
C VAL A 245 -3.76 -25.86 -8.87
N ARG A 246 -2.86 -26.62 -8.22
CA ARG A 246 -3.25 -27.63 -7.23
C ARG A 246 -4.00 -26.98 -6.07
N GLN A 247 -5.12 -27.57 -5.68
CA GLN A 247 -5.86 -27.22 -4.47
C GLN A 247 -5.01 -27.57 -3.23
N PRO A 248 -4.75 -26.62 -2.32
CA PRO A 248 -4.18 -26.93 -1.02
C PRO A 248 -5.14 -27.80 -0.18
N GLY A 249 -4.62 -28.50 0.83
CA GLY A 249 -5.46 -29.22 1.80
C GLY A 249 -5.95 -28.32 2.94
N SER A 250 -6.99 -28.72 3.67
CA SER A 250 -7.54 -27.96 4.81
C SER A 250 -6.52 -27.69 5.93
N ALA A 251 -5.61 -28.62 6.18
CA ALA A 251 -4.50 -28.43 7.13
C ALA A 251 -3.49 -27.39 6.65
N ASP A 252 -3.34 -27.20 5.35
CA ASP A 252 -2.47 -26.17 4.77
C ASP A 252 -3.14 -24.79 4.82
N GLN A 253 -4.48 -24.72 4.72
CA GLN A 253 -5.23 -23.47 4.87
C GLN A 253 -5.10 -22.88 6.27
N ALA A 254 -5.29 -23.68 7.32
CA ALA A 254 -5.18 -23.20 8.71
C ALA A 254 -3.77 -22.64 9.00
N LYS A 255 -2.72 -23.35 8.56
CA LYS A 255 -1.33 -22.88 8.64
C LYS A 255 -1.12 -21.59 7.84
N THR A 256 -1.74 -21.49 6.67
CA THR A 256 -1.67 -20.28 5.84
C THR A 256 -2.35 -19.10 6.53
N ALA A 257 -3.51 -19.31 7.15
CA ALA A 257 -4.20 -18.26 7.92
C ALA A 257 -3.36 -17.77 9.11
N GLU A 258 -2.74 -18.68 9.86
CA GLU A 258 -1.81 -18.33 10.93
C GLU A 258 -0.61 -17.52 10.40
N GLN A 259 0.00 -17.98 9.30
CA GLN A 259 1.11 -17.26 8.66
C GLN A 259 0.72 -15.86 8.17
N LEU A 260 -0.49 -15.70 7.62
CA LEU A 260 -1.02 -14.41 7.18
C LEU A 260 -1.20 -13.46 8.35
N LEU A 261 -1.76 -13.96 9.47
CA LEU A 261 -1.97 -13.16 10.68
C LEU A 261 -0.64 -12.73 11.30
N ASP A 262 0.29 -13.67 11.48
CA ASP A 262 1.60 -13.42 12.10
C ASP A 262 2.45 -12.41 11.33
N ARG A 263 2.30 -12.39 10.00
CA ARG A 263 3.04 -11.47 9.11
C ARG A 263 2.25 -10.24 8.71
N HIS A 264 1.08 -10.00 9.31
CA HIS A 264 0.25 -8.86 8.92
C HIS A 264 0.88 -7.54 9.40
N PRO A 265 1.27 -6.61 8.51
CA PRO A 265 1.95 -5.37 8.90
C PRO A 265 1.09 -4.50 9.81
N ALA A 266 -0.23 -4.43 9.59
CA ALA A 266 -1.14 -3.70 10.49
C ALA A 266 -1.14 -4.27 11.92
N LEU A 267 -1.05 -5.60 12.08
CA LEU A 267 -0.97 -6.22 13.40
C LEU A 267 0.35 -5.86 14.08
N GLY A 268 1.46 -5.96 13.34
CA GLY A 268 2.77 -5.53 13.82
C GLY A 268 2.77 -4.06 14.24
N ALA A 269 2.17 -3.18 13.44
CA ALA A 269 2.04 -1.76 13.75
C ALA A 269 1.25 -1.53 15.06
N ALA A 270 0.11 -2.20 15.23
CA ALA A 270 -0.70 -2.08 16.46
C ALA A 270 0.04 -2.62 17.71
N GLN A 271 0.80 -3.71 17.57
CA GLN A 271 1.65 -4.22 18.64
C GLN A 271 2.76 -3.21 19.01
N ALA A 272 3.40 -2.60 17.99
CA ALA A 272 4.40 -1.58 18.20
C ALA A 272 3.81 -0.30 18.82
N GLU A 273 2.59 0.08 18.45
CA GLU A 273 1.87 1.20 19.07
C GLU A 273 1.52 0.95 20.54
N LEU A 274 1.18 -0.30 20.91
CA LEU A 274 0.99 -0.66 22.31
C LEU A 274 2.28 -0.47 23.11
N VAL A 275 3.42 -0.90 22.57
CA VAL A 275 4.73 -0.68 23.20
C VAL A 275 5.04 0.83 23.30
N LEU A 276 4.73 1.60 22.26
CA LEU A 276 4.87 3.06 22.27
C LEU A 276 4.03 3.70 23.38
N ALA A 277 2.77 3.31 23.52
CA ALA A 277 1.89 3.82 24.58
C ALA A 277 2.43 3.50 25.99
N ARG A 278 3.02 2.31 26.19
CA ARG A 278 3.69 1.94 27.46
C ARG A 278 4.92 2.80 27.74
N LEU A 279 5.72 3.09 26.72
CA LEU A 279 6.87 3.98 26.85
C LEU A 279 6.43 5.42 27.16
N GLN A 280 5.37 5.90 26.50
CA GLN A 280 4.82 7.23 26.74
C GLN A 280 4.30 7.37 28.18
N LEU A 281 3.58 6.36 28.69
CA LEU A 281 3.14 6.35 30.09
C LEU A 281 4.34 6.40 31.06
N ARG A 282 5.37 5.56 30.85
CA ARG A 282 6.60 5.61 31.66
C ARG A 282 7.26 6.99 31.63
N ARG A 283 7.26 7.65 30.46
CA ARG A 283 7.82 9.00 30.32
C ARG A 283 7.03 10.04 31.08
N LEU A 284 5.69 9.96 31.06
CA LEU A 284 4.79 10.82 31.84
C LEU A 284 4.96 10.61 33.35
N GLU A 285 5.21 9.38 33.79
CA GLU A 285 5.52 9.08 35.19
C GLU A 285 6.87 9.69 35.60
N ALA A 286 7.89 9.63 34.74
CA ALA A 286 9.18 10.28 34.97
C ALA A 286 9.06 11.81 35.04
N ASP A 287 8.12 12.42 34.31
CA ASP A 287 7.83 13.86 34.38
C ASP A 287 7.26 14.34 35.72
N ARG A 288 6.88 13.42 36.62
CA ARG A 288 6.60 13.78 38.02
C ARG A 288 7.80 14.43 38.69
N GLN A 289 9.02 13.99 38.34
CA GLN A 289 10.25 14.66 38.74
C GLN A 289 10.52 15.83 37.81
N ALA A 290 10.79 16.99 38.39
CA ALA A 290 11.03 18.21 37.64
C ALA A 290 12.44 18.24 37.02
N ASP A 291 12.56 18.85 35.85
CA ASP A 291 13.86 19.14 35.25
C ASP A 291 14.40 20.46 35.83
N PRO A 292 15.64 20.49 36.36
CA PRO A 292 16.25 21.72 36.84
C PRO A 292 16.65 22.61 35.65
N THR A 293 16.42 23.91 35.80
CA THR A 293 16.97 24.95 34.93
C THR A 293 18.23 25.49 35.55
N LEU A 294 19.35 25.40 34.83
CA LEU A 294 20.62 25.97 35.25
C LEU A 294 20.88 27.24 34.44
N GLY A 295 21.29 28.31 35.11
CA GLY A 295 21.60 29.58 34.46
C GLY A 295 22.86 30.22 35.01
N LEU A 296 23.56 30.93 34.14
CA LEU A 296 24.63 31.85 34.49
C LEU A 296 24.13 33.26 34.28
N ARG A 297 24.23 34.10 35.31
CA ARG A 297 23.86 35.51 35.27
C ARG A 297 25.07 36.40 35.48
N PHE A 298 25.16 37.46 34.70
CA PHE A 298 26.10 38.55 34.90
C PHE A 298 25.30 39.86 35.01
N ALA A 299 25.52 40.61 36.08
CA ALA A 299 24.88 41.90 36.28
C ALA A 299 25.91 42.97 36.64
N GLN A 300 25.66 44.19 36.16
CA GLN A 300 26.33 45.41 36.57
C GLN A 300 25.33 46.25 37.36
N GLU A 301 25.65 46.55 38.60
CA GLU A 301 24.80 47.30 39.52
C GLU A 301 25.46 48.64 39.89
N ARG A 302 24.67 49.55 40.46
CA ARG A 302 25.13 50.89 40.90
C ARG A 302 25.97 51.63 39.85
N GLY A 303 25.48 51.68 38.60
CA GLY A 303 26.17 52.38 37.51
C GLY A 303 27.52 51.75 37.11
N GLY A 304 27.73 50.46 37.40
CA GLY A 304 28.94 49.71 37.05
C GLY A 304 29.97 49.59 38.16
N THR A 305 29.68 50.15 39.35
CA THR A 305 30.54 50.06 40.54
C THR A 305 30.53 48.65 41.13
N GLU A 306 29.45 47.92 40.93
CA GLU A 306 29.29 46.53 41.38
C GLU A 306 29.10 45.61 40.18
N ARG A 307 29.76 44.46 40.23
CA ARG A 307 29.66 43.42 39.21
C ARG A 307 29.32 42.12 39.91
N VAL A 308 28.24 41.47 39.47
CA VAL A 308 27.73 40.25 40.06
C VAL A 308 27.78 39.15 39.01
N LEU A 309 28.56 38.11 39.28
CA LEU A 309 28.47 36.84 38.57
C LEU A 309 27.69 35.88 39.47
N GLY A 310 26.59 35.34 38.97
CA GLY A 310 25.72 34.44 39.71
C GLY A 310 25.42 33.17 38.94
N PHE A 311 25.15 32.11 39.70
CA PHE A 311 24.56 30.88 39.19
C PHE A 311 23.13 30.79 39.70
N THR A 312 22.20 30.40 38.84
CA THR A 312 20.77 30.25 39.18
C THR A 312 20.34 28.82 38.94
N VAL A 313 19.65 28.23 39.91
CA VAL A 313 18.93 26.96 39.76
C VAL A 313 17.45 27.22 40.01
N SER A 314 16.59 26.81 39.09
CA SER A 314 15.15 26.78 39.31
C SER A 314 14.60 25.39 39.03
N MET A 315 13.70 24.91 39.89
CA MET A 315 13.09 23.59 39.74
C MET A 315 11.60 23.72 40.06
N PRO A 316 10.69 23.51 39.10
CA PRO A 316 9.25 23.62 39.35
C PRO A 316 8.74 22.40 40.13
N PHE A 317 8.18 22.61 41.31
CA PHE A 317 7.57 21.53 42.08
C PHE A 317 6.33 20.96 41.34
N GLY A 318 6.11 19.65 41.47
CA GLY A 318 4.99 18.97 40.84
C GLY A 318 3.64 19.45 41.35
N GLY A 319 2.60 19.26 40.54
CA GLY A 319 1.22 19.61 40.88
C GLY A 319 0.21 18.74 40.12
N PRO A 320 -1.11 18.97 40.31
CA PRO A 320 -2.19 18.11 39.81
C PRO A 320 -2.20 17.94 38.28
N LEU A 321 -1.61 18.90 37.53
CA LEU A 321 -1.40 18.78 36.09
C LEU A 321 -0.62 17.51 35.71
N ARG A 322 0.44 17.17 36.47
CA ARG A 322 1.28 16.00 36.18
C ARG A 322 0.53 14.70 36.47
N GLU A 323 -0.29 14.67 37.51
CA GLU A 323 -1.16 13.54 37.84
C GLU A 323 -2.22 13.30 36.76
N SER A 324 -2.90 14.36 36.34
CA SER A 324 -3.90 14.30 35.26
C SER A 324 -3.30 13.78 33.95
N ARG A 325 -2.07 14.19 33.59
CA ARG A 325 -1.35 13.65 32.42
C ARG A 325 -1.09 12.14 32.53
N VAL A 326 -0.66 11.66 33.70
CA VAL A 326 -0.46 10.22 33.93
C VAL A 326 -1.78 9.45 33.82
N GLN A 327 -2.86 9.96 34.40
CA GLN A 327 -4.20 9.36 34.27
C GLN A 327 -4.64 9.28 32.80
N GLY A 328 -4.45 10.36 32.02
CA GLY A 328 -4.69 10.35 30.57
C GLY A 328 -3.84 9.33 29.83
N GLY A 329 -2.56 9.18 30.20
CA GLY A 329 -1.65 8.18 29.65
C GLY A 329 -2.08 6.74 29.94
N GLN A 330 -2.60 6.46 31.16
CA GLN A 330 -3.15 5.15 31.53
C GLN A 330 -4.39 4.81 30.68
N ALA A 331 -5.28 5.78 30.48
CA ALA A 331 -6.44 5.61 29.61
C ALA A 331 -6.03 5.39 28.14
N ALA A 332 -5.03 6.11 27.66
CA ALA A 332 -4.49 5.94 26.31
C ALA A 332 -3.89 4.54 26.10
N LEU A 333 -3.15 4.02 27.09
CA LEU A 333 -2.64 2.64 27.09
C LEU A 333 -3.77 1.61 27.04
N ALA A 334 -4.77 1.74 27.91
CA ALA A 334 -5.94 0.85 27.90
C ALA A 334 -6.68 0.88 26.55
N GLY A 335 -6.76 2.07 25.93
CA GLY A 335 -7.29 2.24 24.57
C GLY A 335 -6.46 1.50 23.51
N ALA A 336 -5.14 1.56 23.57
CA ALA A 336 -4.25 0.82 22.66
C ALA A 336 -4.40 -0.70 22.83
N GLU A 337 -4.53 -1.20 24.06
CA GLU A 337 -4.78 -2.63 24.34
C GLU A 337 -6.13 -3.11 23.79
N ALA A 338 -7.17 -2.29 23.91
CA ALA A 338 -8.49 -2.59 23.34
C ALA A 338 -8.46 -2.61 21.81
N ARG A 339 -7.79 -1.63 21.17
CA ARG A 339 -7.63 -1.57 19.71
C ARG A 339 -6.87 -2.79 19.18
N LEU A 340 -5.76 -3.17 19.83
CA LEU A 340 -4.99 -4.35 19.44
C LEU A 340 -5.86 -5.62 19.47
N ARG A 341 -6.63 -5.84 20.55
CA ARG A 341 -7.53 -7.00 20.67
C ARG A 341 -8.60 -7.01 19.58
N GLY A 342 -9.24 -5.87 19.32
CA GLY A 342 -10.24 -5.74 18.25
C GLY A 342 -9.64 -6.02 16.87
N LEU A 343 -8.47 -5.45 16.58
CA LEU A 343 -7.77 -5.66 15.32
C LEU A 343 -7.34 -7.13 15.14
N GLN A 344 -6.84 -7.78 16.19
CA GLN A 344 -6.49 -9.20 16.15
C GLN A 344 -7.67 -10.10 15.77
N GLN A 345 -8.85 -9.85 16.36
CA GLN A 345 -10.05 -10.62 16.05
C GLN A 345 -10.52 -10.40 14.61
N GLN A 346 -10.47 -9.14 14.15
CA GLN A 346 -10.81 -8.80 12.78
C GLN A 346 -9.85 -9.46 11.79
N LEU A 347 -8.54 -9.29 11.98
CA LEU A 347 -7.52 -9.83 11.09
C LEU A 347 -7.47 -11.37 11.09
N ALA A 348 -7.76 -12.02 12.22
CA ALA A 348 -7.89 -13.48 12.25
C ALA A 348 -9.05 -13.97 11.36
N THR A 349 -10.18 -13.25 11.37
CA THR A 349 -11.31 -13.53 10.49
C THR A 349 -10.95 -13.27 9.03
N ASP A 350 -10.26 -12.17 8.75
CA ASP A 350 -9.81 -11.80 7.40
C ASP A 350 -8.81 -12.81 6.85
N ALA A 351 -7.84 -13.26 7.66
CA ALA A 351 -6.86 -14.26 7.29
C ALA A 351 -7.51 -15.61 6.96
N ALA A 352 -8.47 -16.06 7.78
CA ALA A 352 -9.21 -17.29 7.52
C ALA A 352 -10.05 -17.21 6.23
N ARG A 353 -10.69 -16.06 5.97
CA ARG A 353 -11.41 -15.82 4.71
C ARG A 353 -10.46 -15.84 3.51
N LEU A 354 -9.34 -15.13 3.60
CA LEU A 354 -8.38 -15.02 2.50
C LEU A 354 -7.69 -16.34 2.19
N SER A 355 -7.37 -17.16 3.21
CA SER A 355 -6.76 -18.48 3.01
C SER A 355 -7.71 -19.46 2.32
N ALA A 356 -9.02 -19.36 2.57
CA ALA A 356 -10.04 -20.24 1.98
C ALA A 356 -10.56 -19.73 0.61
N ALA A 357 -10.37 -18.45 0.30
CA ALA A 357 -10.97 -17.81 -0.87
C ALA A 357 -10.62 -18.49 -2.22
N PRO A 358 -9.36 -18.88 -2.51
CA PRO A 358 -9.04 -19.51 -3.80
C PRO A 358 -9.74 -20.87 -4.00
N GLU A 359 -9.85 -21.68 -2.95
CA GLU A 359 -10.53 -22.97 -3.05
C GLU A 359 -12.05 -22.81 -3.22
N GLN A 360 -12.64 -21.88 -2.48
CA GLN A 360 -14.06 -21.55 -2.62
C GLN A 360 -14.36 -21.02 -4.04
N ALA A 361 -13.53 -20.11 -4.54
CA ALA A 361 -13.64 -19.58 -5.89
C ALA A 361 -13.46 -20.68 -6.95
N ALA A 362 -12.51 -21.60 -6.76
CA ALA A 362 -12.32 -22.73 -7.68
C ALA A 362 -13.52 -23.68 -7.71
N ALA A 363 -14.13 -23.98 -6.56
CA ALA A 363 -15.33 -24.81 -6.49
C ALA A 363 -16.53 -24.14 -7.19
N VAL A 364 -16.70 -22.82 -7.02
CA VAL A 364 -17.73 -22.04 -7.71
C VAL A 364 -17.47 -21.99 -9.21
N GLN A 365 -16.23 -21.72 -9.62
CA GLN A 365 -15.80 -21.68 -11.01
C GLN A 365 -16.06 -23.01 -11.72
N GLN A 366 -15.70 -24.14 -11.12
CA GLN A 366 -15.98 -25.46 -11.69
C GLN A 366 -17.48 -25.70 -11.93
N ARG A 367 -18.34 -25.30 -10.98
CA ARG A 367 -19.80 -25.46 -11.10
C ARG A 367 -20.39 -24.55 -12.18
N LEU A 368 -19.96 -23.29 -12.25
CA LEU A 368 -20.43 -22.34 -13.25
C LEU A 368 -19.94 -22.70 -14.66
N GLN A 369 -18.71 -23.19 -14.80
CA GLN A 369 -18.19 -23.72 -16.06
C GLN A 369 -18.97 -24.97 -16.53
N ALA A 370 -19.31 -25.89 -15.61
CA ALA A 370 -20.15 -27.03 -15.94
C ALA A 370 -21.56 -26.62 -16.37
N ALA A 371 -22.16 -25.64 -15.68
CA ALA A 371 -23.46 -25.07 -16.05
C ALA A 371 -23.43 -24.38 -17.42
N ALA A 372 -22.37 -23.62 -17.72
CA ALA A 372 -22.16 -22.98 -19.02
C ALA A 372 -22.10 -24.01 -20.16
N ARG A 373 -21.35 -25.11 -19.97
CA ARG A 373 -21.27 -26.20 -20.95
C ARG A 373 -22.62 -26.89 -21.16
N ALA A 374 -23.34 -27.19 -20.07
CA ALA A 374 -24.66 -27.82 -20.14
C ALA A 374 -25.68 -26.92 -20.85
N ALA A 375 -25.70 -25.62 -20.53
CA ALA A 375 -26.59 -24.65 -21.16
C ALA A 375 -26.26 -24.45 -22.65
N ALA A 376 -24.98 -24.42 -23.01
CA ALA A 376 -24.54 -24.37 -24.41
C ALA A 376 -25.00 -25.61 -25.21
N LEU A 377 -24.85 -26.80 -24.65
CA LEU A 377 -25.33 -28.05 -25.28
C LEU A 377 -26.86 -28.04 -25.42
N SER A 378 -27.59 -27.61 -24.40
CA SER A 378 -29.05 -27.47 -24.45
C SER A 378 -29.48 -26.53 -25.58
N ALA A 379 -28.87 -25.35 -25.67
CA ALA A 379 -29.17 -24.39 -26.74
C ALA A 379 -28.87 -24.95 -28.14
N GLN A 380 -27.78 -25.71 -28.31
CA GLN A 380 -27.46 -26.37 -29.58
C GLN A 380 -28.48 -27.46 -29.95
N MET A 381 -28.93 -28.25 -28.99
CA MET A 381 -29.98 -29.26 -29.22
C MET A 381 -31.31 -28.61 -29.58
N THR A 382 -31.73 -27.57 -28.85
CA THR A 382 -32.94 -26.80 -29.15
C THR A 382 -32.86 -26.13 -30.52
N GLN A 383 -31.69 -25.65 -30.93
CA GLN A 383 -31.49 -25.11 -32.27
C GLN A 383 -31.74 -26.17 -33.35
N ARG A 384 -31.22 -27.40 -33.16
CA ARG A 384 -31.46 -28.51 -34.10
C ARG A 384 -32.94 -28.92 -34.13
N ALA A 385 -33.57 -29.04 -32.96
CA ALA A 385 -34.99 -29.34 -32.84
C ALA A 385 -35.87 -28.27 -33.51
N GLN A 386 -35.49 -26.99 -33.38
CA GLN A 386 -36.21 -25.88 -34.04
C GLN A 386 -36.11 -25.95 -35.57
N VAL A 387 -34.93 -26.32 -36.11
CA VAL A 387 -34.76 -26.54 -37.55
C VAL A 387 -35.56 -27.75 -38.03
N ALA A 388 -35.70 -28.79 -37.20
CA ALA A 388 -36.53 -29.96 -37.48
C ALA A 388 -38.05 -29.72 -37.29
N GLY A 389 -38.44 -28.57 -36.72
CA GLY A 389 -39.84 -28.24 -36.43
C GLY A 389 -40.37 -28.81 -35.10
N GLU A 390 -39.52 -29.42 -34.29
CA GLU A 390 -39.86 -30.02 -32.98
C GLU A 390 -39.82 -29.02 -31.83
N ALA A 391 -39.18 -27.86 -32.01
CA ALA A 391 -39.12 -26.80 -31.01
C ALA A 391 -39.54 -25.44 -31.59
N THR A 392 -40.07 -24.57 -30.74
CA THR A 392 -40.50 -23.23 -31.12
C THR A 392 -39.34 -22.24 -31.15
N LEU A 393 -39.49 -21.13 -31.89
CA LEU A 393 -38.50 -20.03 -31.85
C LEU A 393 -38.38 -19.43 -30.44
N ALA A 394 -39.49 -19.33 -29.70
CA ALA A 394 -39.49 -18.78 -28.35
C ALA A 394 -38.64 -19.64 -27.40
N GLU A 395 -38.73 -20.97 -27.51
CA GLU A 395 -37.89 -21.91 -26.75
C GLU A 395 -36.42 -21.76 -27.12
N LEU A 396 -36.10 -21.65 -28.41
CA LEU A 396 -34.73 -21.42 -28.86
C LEU A 396 -34.15 -20.12 -28.28
N LEU A 397 -34.89 -19.00 -28.38
CA LEU A 397 -34.44 -17.71 -27.83
C LEU A 397 -34.26 -17.77 -26.30
N GLN A 398 -35.14 -18.46 -25.59
CA GLN A 398 -35.01 -18.68 -24.15
C GLN A 398 -33.74 -19.48 -23.81
N GLN A 399 -33.49 -20.59 -24.53
CA GLN A 399 -32.32 -21.43 -24.29
C GLN A 399 -31.01 -20.72 -24.65
N GLN A 400 -31.00 -19.91 -25.70
CA GLN A 400 -29.83 -19.09 -26.04
C GLN A 400 -29.53 -18.02 -24.99
N ARG A 401 -30.56 -17.35 -24.45
CA ARG A 401 -30.37 -16.42 -23.32
C ARG A 401 -29.76 -17.12 -22.12
N GLN A 402 -30.30 -18.28 -21.73
CA GLN A 402 -29.77 -19.08 -20.62
C GLN A 402 -28.32 -19.51 -20.87
N ALA A 403 -27.98 -19.93 -22.09
CA ALA A 403 -26.61 -20.26 -22.46
C ALA A 403 -25.67 -19.06 -22.38
N GLY A 404 -26.12 -17.88 -22.83
CA GLY A 404 -25.36 -16.64 -22.71
C GLY A 404 -25.13 -16.19 -21.27
N GLU A 405 -26.17 -16.22 -20.44
CA GLU A 405 -26.07 -15.89 -19.02
C GLU A 405 -25.12 -16.84 -18.29
N ALA A 406 -25.22 -18.16 -18.56
CA ALA A 406 -24.33 -19.16 -17.98
C ALA A 406 -22.88 -19.00 -18.45
N ALA A 407 -22.65 -18.69 -19.73
CA ALA A 407 -21.31 -18.44 -20.26
C ALA A 407 -20.66 -17.19 -19.64
N LEU A 408 -21.41 -16.10 -19.48
CA LEU A 408 -20.93 -14.91 -18.77
C LEU A 408 -20.60 -15.22 -17.31
N ALA A 409 -21.47 -15.95 -16.60
CA ALA A 409 -21.23 -16.35 -15.21
C ALA A 409 -19.97 -17.22 -15.07
N GLY A 410 -19.72 -18.14 -16.00
CA GLY A 410 -18.49 -18.93 -16.06
C GLY A 410 -17.25 -18.05 -16.24
N ALA A 411 -17.28 -17.10 -17.18
CA ALA A 411 -16.18 -16.18 -17.42
C ALA A 411 -15.91 -15.24 -16.23
N MET A 412 -16.95 -14.79 -15.53
CA MET A 412 -16.79 -14.00 -14.29
C MET A 412 -16.13 -14.82 -13.19
N ALA A 413 -16.50 -16.10 -13.06
CA ALA A 413 -15.91 -16.99 -12.06
C ALA A 413 -14.42 -17.27 -12.30
N ASP A 414 -13.97 -17.26 -13.56
CA ASP A 414 -12.54 -17.35 -13.89
C ASP A 414 -11.78 -16.12 -13.35
N ILE A 415 -12.36 -14.91 -13.50
CA ILE A 415 -11.77 -13.67 -12.97
C ILE A 415 -11.77 -13.66 -11.45
N ASP A 416 -12.86 -14.11 -10.81
CA ASP A 416 -12.96 -14.15 -9.35
C ASP A 416 -11.93 -15.12 -8.73
N LEU A 417 -11.65 -16.25 -9.40
CA LEU A 417 -10.58 -17.15 -9.00
C LEU A 417 -9.20 -16.49 -9.12
N LEU A 418 -8.92 -15.80 -10.23
CA LEU A 418 -7.66 -15.07 -10.42
C LEU A 418 -7.49 -13.99 -9.35
N GLN A 419 -8.54 -13.25 -9.02
CA GLN A 419 -8.52 -12.24 -7.97
C GLN A 419 -8.25 -12.86 -6.59
N ALA A 420 -8.91 -13.98 -6.26
CA ALA A 420 -8.70 -14.67 -4.98
C ALA A 420 -7.24 -15.16 -4.85
N GLN A 421 -6.68 -15.71 -5.92
CA GLN A 421 -5.27 -16.15 -5.97
C GLN A 421 -4.31 -14.97 -5.83
N ALA A 422 -4.54 -13.88 -6.57
CA ALA A 422 -3.73 -12.67 -6.49
C ALA A 422 -3.77 -12.04 -5.09
N GLY A 423 -4.95 -11.97 -4.48
CA GLY A 423 -5.12 -11.46 -3.11
C GLY A 423 -4.36 -12.30 -2.08
N LEU A 424 -4.41 -13.63 -2.18
CA LEU A 424 -3.63 -14.51 -1.32
C LEU A 424 -2.13 -14.35 -1.54
N GLN A 425 -1.66 -14.27 -2.79
CA GLN A 425 -0.24 -14.06 -3.08
C GLN A 425 0.28 -12.69 -2.60
N LEU A 426 -0.54 -11.65 -2.71
CA LEU A 426 -0.24 -10.33 -2.16
C LEU A 426 -0.07 -10.41 -0.64
N ALA A 427 -1.01 -11.03 0.07
CA ALA A 427 -0.95 -11.11 1.52
C ALA A 427 0.19 -12.02 2.03
N LEU A 428 0.58 -13.03 1.25
CA LEU A 428 1.78 -13.83 1.47
C LEU A 428 3.08 -13.12 1.08
N HIS A 429 3.02 -11.85 0.64
CA HIS A 429 4.17 -11.06 0.19
C HIS A 429 4.93 -11.70 -0.99
N ARG A 430 4.25 -12.54 -1.78
CA ARG A 430 4.78 -13.15 -3.01
C ARG A 430 4.51 -12.31 -4.25
N LEU A 431 3.51 -11.43 -4.17
CA LEU A 431 3.16 -10.43 -5.17
C LEU A 431 3.33 -9.05 -4.54
N LEU A 432 3.98 -8.12 -5.23
CA LEU A 432 4.13 -6.72 -4.81
C LEU A 432 4.65 -6.55 -3.36
N PRO A 433 5.77 -7.20 -2.96
CA PRO A 433 6.33 -7.00 -1.63
C PRO A 433 6.65 -5.52 -1.39
N ALA A 434 6.42 -5.06 -0.16
CA ALA A 434 6.69 -3.69 0.26
C ALA A 434 8.15 -3.31 -0.05
N PRO A 435 8.41 -2.10 -0.57
CA PRO A 435 9.77 -1.67 -0.82
C PRO A 435 10.55 -1.62 0.49
N VAL A 436 11.74 -2.23 0.51
CA VAL A 436 12.72 -2.00 1.56
C VAL A 436 13.32 -0.62 1.28
N LEU A 437 12.81 0.41 1.95
CA LEU A 437 13.43 1.73 1.88
C LEU A 437 14.78 1.68 2.62
N PRO A 438 15.88 2.16 2.00
CA PRO A 438 17.22 2.12 2.59
C PRO A 438 17.37 3.01 3.84
#